data_AF-A0A963I009-F1
#
_entry.id   AF-A0A963I009-F1
#
_cell.length_a   1.000
_cell.length_b   1.000
_cell.length_c   1.000
_cell.angle_alpha   90.00
_cell.angle_beta   90.00
_cell.angle_gamma   90.00
#
_symmetry.space_group_name_H-M   'P 1'
#
loop_
_entity.id
_entity.type
_entity.pdbx_description
1 polymer ?
#
loop_
_entity_poly.entity_id
_entity_poly.type
_entity_poly.pdbx_seq_one_letter_code
_entity_poly.pdbx_strand_id
1 'polypeptide(L)'
;MTAQNRDPLHGITLERLLTELVDQCGWETLGREINIRCFTHEPSIASSLKFLRRTPWAREKVESYYLFVQRRNARQERPAP
;
A
#
# COMPACT_ATOMS: atom_id res chain seq x y z
N MET A 1 -25.91 0.95 0.38
CA MET A 1 -25.47 0.70 -1.02
C MET A 1 -23.96 0.50 -0.95
N THR A 2 -23.56 -0.73 -0.58
CA THR A 2 -22.79 -1.68 -1.41
C THR A 2 -21.37 -1.17 -1.66
N ALA A 3 -20.32 -1.71 -1.06
CA ALA A 3 -19.64 -2.96 -1.44
C ALA A 3 -18.20 -2.78 -0.87
N GLN A 4 -17.44 -3.71 -0.29
CA GLN A 4 -17.42 -5.16 -0.32
C GLN A 4 -16.71 -5.69 0.92
N ASN A 5 -17.23 -6.81 1.41
CA ASN A 5 -16.53 -7.84 2.14
C ASN A 5 -15.30 -8.32 1.33
N ARG A 6 -14.21 -7.54 1.37
CA ARG A 6 -12.91 -7.97 0.87
C ARG A 6 -12.14 -8.50 2.07
N ASP A 7 -12.36 -9.78 2.36
CA ASP A 7 -11.32 -10.60 2.98
C ASP A 7 -10.66 -11.45 1.87
N PRO A 8 -9.59 -10.97 1.18
CA PRO A 8 -8.85 -11.76 0.20
C PRO A 8 -7.39 -11.95 0.67
N LEU A 9 -7.17 -12.17 1.97
CA LEU A 9 -5.84 -12.26 2.59
C LEU A 9 -5.03 -13.52 2.21
N HIS A 10 -5.47 -14.31 1.23
CA HIS A 10 -4.66 -15.41 0.67
C HIS A 10 -3.87 -14.93 -0.55
N GLY A 11 -2.57 -14.66 -0.36
CA GLY A 11 -1.61 -14.48 -1.47
C GLY A 11 -1.46 -13.05 -1.98
N ILE A 12 -1.37 -12.07 -1.07
CA ILE A 12 -1.17 -10.66 -1.46
C ILE A 12 0.20 -10.50 -2.14
N THR A 13 0.19 -10.17 -3.43
CA THR A 13 1.39 -9.84 -4.19
C THR A 13 1.84 -8.41 -3.90
N LEU A 14 3.10 -8.08 -4.18
CA LEU A 14 3.61 -6.71 -4.07
C LEU A 14 2.77 -5.69 -4.87
N GLU A 15 2.22 -6.12 -6.01
CA GLU A 15 1.29 -5.32 -6.82
C GLU A 15 0.00 -5.02 -6.06
N ARG A 16 -0.60 -6.06 -5.46
CA ARG A 16 -1.84 -5.91 -4.70
C ARG A 16 -1.63 -5.01 -3.49
N LEU A 17 -0.55 -5.25 -2.74
CA LEU A 17 -0.17 -4.46 -1.58
C LEU A 17 -0.02 -2.97 -1.94
N LEU A 18 0.72 -2.67 -3.01
CA LEU A 18 0.91 -1.30 -3.46
C LEU A 18 -0.41 -0.68 -3.92
N THR A 19 -1.24 -1.43 -4.65
CA THR A 19 -2.55 -0.95 -5.14
C THR A 19 -3.46 -0.58 -3.97
N GLU A 20 -3.55 -1.42 -2.94
CA GLU A 20 -4.38 -1.14 -1.76
C GLU A 20 -3.84 0.06 -0.96
N LEU A 21 -2.51 0.20 -0.82
CA LEU A 21 -1.91 1.38 -0.19
C LEU A 21 -2.28 2.67 -0.92
N VAL A 22 -2.22 2.66 -2.25
CA VAL A 22 -2.57 3.81 -3.08
C VAL A 22 -4.06 4.09 -3.00
N ASP A 23 -4.91 3.07 -3.00
CA ASP A 23 -6.37 3.21 -2.88
C ASP A 23 -6.78 3.83 -1.54
N GLN A 24 -6.12 3.42 -0.44
CA GLN A 24 -6.45 3.91 0.91
C GLN A 24 -5.79 5.26 1.26
N CYS A 25 -4.53 5.48 0.89
CA CYS A 25 -3.74 6.63 1.34
C CYS A 25 -3.30 7.57 0.21
N GLY A 26 -3.34 7.13 -1.05
CA GLY A 26 -2.86 7.89 -2.20
C GLY A 26 -1.34 7.93 -2.33
N TRP A 27 -0.89 8.37 -3.51
CA TRP A 27 0.53 8.49 -3.84
C TRP A 27 1.26 9.59 -3.06
N GLU A 28 0.57 10.67 -2.68
CA GLU A 28 1.17 11.77 -1.93
C GLU A 28 1.65 11.32 -0.55
N THR A 29 0.82 10.54 0.15
CA THR A 29 1.18 9.96 1.45
C THR A 29 2.33 8.97 1.31
N LEU A 30 2.28 8.12 0.28
CA LEU A 30 3.36 7.17 -0.01
C LEU A 30 4.69 7.88 -0.32
N GLY A 31 4.67 8.97 -1.09
CA GLY A 31 5.87 9.76 -1.39
C GLY A 31 6.43 10.50 -0.17
N ARG A 32 5.56 10.87 0.79
CA ARG A 32 5.98 11.49 2.06
C ARG A 32 6.66 10.50 2.98
N GLU A 33 6.08 9.32 3.14
CA GLU A 33 6.61 8.26 4.03
C GLU A 33 7.81 7.55 3.38
N ILE A 34 7.74 7.34 2.08
CA ILE A 34 8.73 6.66 1.26
C ILE A 34 9.22 7.68 0.25
N ASN A 35 10.22 8.46 0.66
CA ASN A 35 10.84 9.51 -0.15
C ASN A 35 11.61 8.91 -1.34
N ILE A 36 10.86 8.48 -2.35
CA ILE A 36 11.35 8.01 -3.64
C ILE A 36 10.67 8.80 -4.75
N ARG A 37 11.46 9.17 -5.76
CA ARG A 37 10.95 9.93 -6.92
C ARG A 37 9.82 9.20 -7.66
N CYS A 38 9.79 7.87 -7.60
CA CYS A 38 8.79 7.05 -8.28
C CYS A 38 7.35 7.31 -7.78
N PHE A 39 7.17 7.82 -6.56
CA PHE A 39 5.84 8.12 -6.01
C PHE A 39 5.45 9.60 -6.15
N THR A 40 6.42 10.48 -6.44
CA THR A 40 6.18 11.93 -6.58
C THR A 40 6.18 12.39 -8.04
N HIS A 41 6.86 11.67 -8.93
CA HIS A 41 6.96 12.01 -10.34
C HIS A 41 6.50 10.81 -11.18
N GLU A 42 5.36 10.98 -11.86
CA GLU A 42 4.67 9.93 -12.63
C GLU A 42 4.30 8.67 -11.81
N PRO A 43 3.59 8.83 -10.68
CA PRO A 43 3.18 7.71 -9.87
C PRO A 43 2.29 6.74 -10.67
N SER A 44 2.75 5.50 -10.82
CA SER A 44 2.03 4.44 -11.51
C SER A 44 2.38 3.08 -10.92
N ILE A 45 1.40 2.19 -10.82
CA ILE A 45 1.58 0.85 -10.24
C ILE A 45 2.68 0.07 -10.98
N ALA A 46 2.63 0.01 -12.31
CA ALA A 46 3.60 -0.73 -13.11
C ALA A 46 5.04 -0.18 -12.99
N SER A 47 5.22 1.14 -13.04
CA SER A 47 6.54 1.80 -12.90
C SER A 47 7.10 1.61 -11.49
N SER A 48 6.25 1.74 -10.48
CA SER A 48 6.60 1.51 -9.09
C SER A 48 7.03 0.06 -8.86
N LEU A 49 6.30 -0.92 -9.38
CA LEU A 49 6.67 -2.33 -9.23
C LEU A 49 8.00 -2.65 -9.90
N LYS A 50 8.27 -2.09 -11.09
CA LYS A 50 9.58 -2.23 -11.74
C LYS A 50 10.69 -1.63 -10.86
N PHE A 51 10.45 -0.48 -10.24
CA PHE A 51 11.38 0.16 -9.32
C PHE A 51 11.61 -0.67 -8.05
N LEU A 52 10.55 -1.10 -7.36
CA LEU A 52 10.59 -1.94 -6.16
C LEU A 52 11.19 -3.34 -6.42
N ARG A 53 11.23 -3.80 -7.68
CA ARG A 53 11.97 -5.00 -8.08
C ARG A 53 13.48 -4.77 -8.17
N ARG A 54 13.91 -3.58 -8.57
CA ARG A 54 15.33 -3.20 -8.68
C ARG A 54 15.90 -2.64 -7.39
N THR A 55 15.05 -2.14 -6.50
CA THR A 55 15.44 -1.43 -5.27
C THR A 55 14.82 -2.12 -4.05
N PRO A 56 15.51 -3.12 -3.46
CA PRO A 56 14.96 -3.95 -2.38
C PRO A 56 14.61 -3.15 -1.12
N TRP A 57 15.47 -2.21 -0.69
CA TRP A 57 15.21 -1.38 0.49
C TRP A 57 13.91 -0.56 0.36
N ALA A 58 13.54 -0.15 -0.86
CA ALA A 58 12.31 0.59 -1.10
C ALA A 58 11.08 -0.32 -0.96
N ARG A 59 11.20 -1.57 -1.40
CA ARG A 59 10.18 -2.60 -1.19
C ARG A 59 9.93 -2.84 0.29
N GLU A 60 10.99 -3.04 1.06
CA GLU A 60 10.88 -3.26 2.51
C GLU A 60 10.17 -2.10 3.22
N LYS A 61 10.41 -0.85 2.78
CA LYS A 61 9.68 0.32 3.29
C LYS A 61 8.19 0.28 2.95
N VAL A 62 7.85 -0.06 1.71
CA VAL A 62 6.44 -0.19 1.27
C VAL A 62 5.72 -1.29 2.07
N GLU A 63 6.36 -2.44 2.26
CA GLU A 63 5.82 -3.55 3.07
C GLU A 63 5.66 -3.15 4.54
N SER A 64 6.64 -2.46 5.11
CA SER A 64 6.58 -1.95 6.49
C SER A 64 5.44 -0.96 6.67
N TYR A 65 5.25 -0.05 5.71
CA TYR A 65 4.15 0.91 5.72
C TYR A 65 2.78 0.24 5.58
N TYR A 66 2.67 -0.79 4.73
CA TYR A 66 1.46 -1.59 4.62
C TYR A 66 1.07 -2.25 5.94
N LEU A 67 2.02 -2.84 6.66
CA LEU A 67 1.75 -3.41 7.99
C LEU A 67 1.31 -2.36 9.02
N PHE A 68 1.77 -1.12 8.88
CA PHE A 68 1.32 -0.01 9.72
C PHE A 68 -0.13 0.37 9.40
N VAL A 69 -0.46 0.54 8.12
CA VAL A 69 -1.82 0.86 7.66
C VAL A 69 -2.79 -0.26 8.03
N GLN A 70 -2.42 -1.53 7.82
CA GLN A 70 -3.25 -2.69 8.17
C GLN A 70 -3.53 -2.75 9.67
N ARG A 71 -2.53 -2.46 10.52
CA ARG A 71 -2.72 -2.35 11.97
C ARG A 71 -3.67 -1.22 12.35
N ARG A 72 -3.67 -0.12 11.59
CA ARG A 72 -4.62 0.99 11.77
C ARG A 72 -6.03 0.55 11.36
N ASN A 73 -6.18 -0.12 10.21
CA ASN A 73 -7.47 -0.58 9.70
C ASN A 73 -8.13 -1.62 10.62
N ALA A 74 -7.36 -2.58 11.12
CA ALA A 74 -7.83 -3.59 12.07
C ALA A 74 -8.39 -2.99 13.37
N ARG A 75 -7.96 -1.78 13.76
CA ARG A 75 -8.55 -1.04 14.90
C ARG A 75 -9.84 -0.32 14.53
N GLN A 76 -10.02 0.05 13.26
CA GLN A 76 -11.23 0.72 12.77
C GLN A 76 -12.38 -0.27 12.50
N GLU A 77 -12.06 -1.54 12.22
CA GLU A 77 -13.04 -2.61 11.93
C GLU A 77 -13.55 -3.34 13.18
N ARG A 78 -13.29 -2.83 14.38
CA ARG A 78 -13.96 -3.34 15.60
C ARG A 78 -15.27 -2.57 15.77
N PRO A 79 -16.46 -3.10 15.40
CA PRO A 79 -17.70 -2.47 15.83
C PRO A 79 -17.64 -2.42 17.36
N ALA A 80 -17.82 -1.22 17.91
CA ALA A 80 -18.02 -1.06 19.34
C ALA A 80 -19.19 -1.98 19.76
N PRO A 81 -19.08 -2.70 20.89
CA PRO A 81 -20.17 -3.53 21.39
C PRO A 81 -21.44 -2.70 21.68
#